data_AF-A0A932JQ14-F1
#
_entry.id   AF-A0A932JQ14-F1
#
_cell.length_a   1.000
_cell.length_b   1.000
_cell.length_c   1.000
_cell.angle_alpha   90.00
_cell.angle_beta   90.00
_cell.angle_gamma   90.00
#
_symmetry.space_group_name_H-M   'P 1'
#
loop_
_entity.id
_entity.type
_entity.pdbx_description
1 polymer ?
#
loop_
_entity_poly.entity_id
_entity_poly.type
_entity_poly.pdbx_seq_one_letter_code
_entity_poly.pdbx_strand_id
1 'polypeptide(L)'
;MSALLALSTGVVAQSDPFLELGIPTSAPWEDPAAKKAGAAKAEAAVLNPLEAALPGRLAGDLAELLAARAELAALPAYARTRPQVFPPAPVENAVAFEEYRVEARDAWVRALDFLLALDAAAARYADAPRVKARAPRAAAFGVLALSYAARARFVRSWDDAAARDAALGRLFDEAVPELGTPEGAWTRLLARFSAENVRRDAGLVRAAWRAGGSAKVLSPAAAAAVEADLKALSPVSTKRFSLQAAAAAAGPEFALPSDPAPAPAAAPERPRPAFLPPMPAGELTVSSRVAAAVGAVRHFFLLDASTAPAVPSRAELRELASTLRPGDILLARRMDGRGGLGRPGWWDAAGIYLGGDADRRSAFGDDSLSASLRAAAPSLAVLSTATASEDLLSVVTADRAGVRAAPLARFGAATALAALRPRVAEADKAEALLRAARLIGGALRGDEGELLERVYAGTPAPGALAKRFDESFGTPAQAFDFVAGLRPGAEHGDRRMSVSEFRAASRRPKWDFVDSEEKKR
;
A
#
# COMPACT_ATOMS: atom_id res chain seq x y z
N MET A 1 -2.55 86.45 17.51
CA MET A 1 -3.27 87.33 18.45
C MET A 1 -4.52 87.80 17.77
N SER A 2 -5.69 87.32 18.21
CA SER A 2 -6.97 88.05 18.23
C SER A 2 -8.09 87.09 18.59
N ALA A 3 -8.72 87.40 19.71
CA ALA A 3 -10.01 86.87 20.13
C ALA A 3 -11.13 87.50 19.28
N LEU A 4 -12.23 86.79 19.05
CA LEU A 4 -13.61 87.25 19.35
C LEU A 4 -14.69 86.29 18.82
N LEU A 5 -15.60 86.01 19.76
CA LEU A 5 -16.99 85.57 19.74
C LEU A 5 -17.80 85.37 18.43
N ALA A 6 -18.50 84.22 18.47
CA ALA A 6 -19.95 83.99 18.34
C ALA A 6 -20.68 84.29 17.01
N LEU A 7 -21.21 83.21 16.40
CA LEU A 7 -22.52 83.18 15.75
C LEU A 7 -23.20 81.82 15.97
N SER A 8 -24.48 81.92 16.30
CA SER A 8 -25.45 80.86 16.59
C SER A 8 -25.94 80.13 15.33
N THR A 9 -26.10 78.81 15.39
CA THR A 9 -27.08 78.09 14.56
C THR A 9 -27.75 76.99 15.40
N GLY A 10 -29.07 77.05 15.48
CA GLY A 10 -29.89 76.03 16.13
C GLY A 10 -30.04 74.80 15.26
N VAL A 11 -29.94 73.62 15.88
CA VAL A 11 -30.32 72.34 15.27
C VAL A 11 -31.68 71.94 15.83
N VAL A 12 -32.65 71.87 14.93
CA VAL A 12 -34.00 71.33 15.19
C VAL A 12 -33.87 69.83 15.42
N ALA A 13 -34.35 69.35 16.56
CA ALA A 13 -34.44 67.92 16.86
C ALA A 13 -35.44 67.27 15.90
N GLN A 14 -34.94 66.35 15.09
CA GLN A 14 -35.75 65.49 14.22
C GLN A 14 -36.48 64.48 15.11
N SER A 15 -37.80 64.59 15.21
CA SER A 15 -38.65 63.60 15.87
C SER A 15 -38.60 62.29 15.09
N ASP A 16 -38.38 61.20 15.83
CA ASP A 16 -38.35 59.83 15.32
C ASP A 16 -39.69 59.48 14.63
N PRO A 17 -39.72 59.19 13.32
CA PRO A 17 -40.95 58.94 12.57
C PRO A 17 -41.68 57.65 12.98
N PHE A 18 -41.09 56.83 13.85
CA PHE A 18 -41.72 55.59 14.32
C PHE A 18 -42.63 55.76 15.56
N LEU A 19 -42.61 56.94 16.20
CA LEU A 19 -43.43 57.20 17.40
C LEU A 19 -44.89 57.60 17.09
N GLU A 20 -45.22 57.99 15.86
CA GLU A 20 -46.59 58.42 15.49
C GLU A 20 -47.53 57.28 15.06
N LEU A 21 -47.02 56.05 14.86
CA LEU A 21 -47.83 54.93 14.37
C LEU A 21 -48.42 54.03 15.47
N GLY A 22 -48.27 54.38 16.75
CA GLY A 22 -48.93 53.68 17.86
C GLY A 22 -48.55 52.19 17.99
N ILE A 23 -47.38 51.79 17.48
CA ILE A 23 -46.90 50.41 17.60
C ILE A 23 -46.25 50.26 18.98
N PRO A 24 -46.79 49.42 19.88
CA PRO A 24 -46.20 49.22 21.19
C PRO A 24 -44.81 48.58 21.04
N THR A 25 -43.80 49.16 21.70
CA THR A 25 -42.41 48.66 21.78
C THR A 25 -42.26 47.32 22.51
N SER A 26 -43.38 46.70 22.89
CA SER A 26 -43.41 45.42 23.59
C SER A 26 -44.46 44.50 22.98
N ALA A 27 -44.06 43.70 21.99
CA ALA A 27 -44.76 42.46 21.65
C ALA A 27 -43.85 41.42 20.97
N PRO A 28 -44.10 40.12 21.20
CA PRO A 28 -43.09 39.10 21.44
C PRO A 28 -43.02 38.10 20.28
N TRP A 29 -42.62 38.57 19.11
CA TRP A 29 -42.38 37.70 17.97
C TRP A 29 -40.87 37.52 17.80
N GLU A 30 -40.26 36.74 18.70
CA GLU A 30 -38.99 36.11 18.36
C GLU A 30 -39.26 35.19 17.17
N ASP A 31 -38.77 35.57 15.99
CA ASP A 31 -38.78 34.74 14.81
C ASP A 31 -38.16 33.37 15.15
N PRO A 32 -38.90 32.24 15.06
CA PRO A 32 -38.33 30.92 15.30
C PRO A 32 -37.17 30.58 14.35
N ALA A 33 -37.02 31.30 13.22
CA ALA A 33 -35.84 31.22 12.37
C ALA A 33 -34.60 31.88 13.01
N ALA A 34 -34.74 32.91 13.85
CA ALA A 34 -33.64 33.54 14.57
C ALA A 34 -33.08 32.62 15.69
N LYS A 35 -33.93 31.82 16.35
CA LYS A 35 -33.48 30.74 17.26
C LYS A 35 -32.77 29.60 16.53
N LYS A 36 -33.16 29.28 15.29
CA LYS A 36 -32.43 28.30 14.45
C LYS A 36 -31.10 28.85 13.92
N ALA A 37 -31.00 30.15 13.65
CA ALA A 37 -29.76 30.80 13.23
C ALA A 37 -28.73 30.90 14.38
N GLY A 38 -29.18 31.10 15.63
CA GLY A 38 -28.30 31.08 16.81
C GLY A 38 -27.74 29.70 17.15
N ALA A 39 -28.42 28.61 16.77
CA ALA A 39 -27.95 27.24 16.98
C ALA A 39 -26.96 26.75 15.90
N ALA A 40 -26.90 27.41 14.73
CA ALA A 40 -26.03 27.02 13.62
C ALA A 40 -24.61 27.60 13.72
N LYS A 41 -24.32 28.42 14.73
CA LYS A 41 -23.00 29.04 14.96
C LYS A 41 -22.32 28.52 16.23
N ALA A 42 -22.56 27.27 16.59
CA ALA A 42 -21.56 26.53 17.36
C ALA A 42 -20.36 26.35 16.43
N GLU A 43 -19.33 27.20 16.59
CA GLU A 43 -18.00 27.01 16.01
C GLU A 43 -17.70 25.51 16.00
N ALA A 44 -17.62 24.90 14.81
CA ALA A 44 -17.34 23.49 14.67
C ALA A 44 -16.00 23.25 15.37
N ALA A 45 -16.06 22.71 16.59
CA ALA A 45 -14.89 22.56 17.43
C ALA A 45 -13.81 21.90 16.59
N VAL A 46 -12.66 22.56 16.44
CA VAL A 46 -11.55 22.06 15.61
C VAL A 46 -11.24 20.65 16.07
N LEU A 47 -11.67 19.67 15.29
CA LEU A 47 -11.46 18.26 15.58
C LEU A 47 -9.98 17.98 15.40
N ASN A 48 -9.44 17.13 16.26
CA ASN A 48 -8.09 16.63 16.05
C ASN A 48 -8.01 15.98 14.65
N PRO A 49 -6.93 16.18 13.86
CA PRO A 49 -6.79 15.58 12.53
C PRO A 49 -7.03 14.06 12.50
N LEU A 50 -6.56 13.34 13.53
CA LEU A 50 -6.81 11.91 13.70
C LEU A 50 -8.29 11.61 13.90
N GLU A 51 -8.97 12.40 14.73
CA GLU A 51 -10.41 12.24 15.01
C GLU A 51 -11.25 12.48 13.76
N ALA A 52 -10.89 13.48 12.96
CA ALA A 52 -11.54 13.76 11.67
C ALA A 52 -11.30 12.65 10.64
N ALA A 53 -10.12 12.05 10.60
CA ALA A 53 -9.75 11.03 9.62
C ALA A 53 -10.25 9.61 9.94
N LEU A 54 -10.51 9.32 11.21
CA LEU A 54 -10.77 7.97 11.70
C LEU A 54 -11.96 7.26 11.02
N PRO A 55 -13.15 7.88 10.81
CA PRO A 55 -14.30 7.19 10.22
C PRO A 55 -14.05 6.66 8.80
N GLY A 56 -13.29 7.38 7.98
CA GLY A 56 -13.02 7.01 6.58
C GLY A 56 -11.93 5.95 6.41
N ARG A 57 -11.05 5.79 7.41
CA ARG A 57 -9.83 4.97 7.28
C ARG A 57 -9.79 3.71 8.13
N LEU A 58 -10.47 3.70 9.28
CA LEU A 58 -10.31 2.67 10.30
C LEU A 58 -10.45 1.23 9.77
N ALA A 59 -11.42 1.00 8.88
CA ALA A 59 -11.65 -0.35 8.33
C ALA A 59 -10.48 -0.83 7.44
N GLY A 60 -9.91 0.06 6.62
CA GLY A 60 -8.74 -0.22 5.78
C GLY A 60 -7.50 -0.46 6.63
N ASP A 61 -7.21 0.45 7.56
CA ASP A 61 -6.09 0.34 8.49
C ASP A 61 -6.15 -0.98 9.28
N LEU A 62 -7.32 -1.40 9.77
CA LEU A 62 -7.46 -2.68 10.48
C LEU A 62 -7.24 -3.91 9.59
N ALA A 63 -7.69 -3.87 8.33
CA ALA A 63 -7.48 -4.97 7.40
C ALA A 63 -5.98 -5.15 7.07
N GLU A 64 -5.28 -4.05 6.84
CA GLU A 64 -3.83 -4.02 6.60
C GLU A 64 -3.05 -4.53 7.81
N LEU A 65 -3.38 -4.05 9.02
CA LEU A 65 -2.74 -4.50 10.25
C LEU A 65 -2.94 -6.01 10.48
N LEU A 66 -4.13 -6.53 10.18
CA LEU A 66 -4.41 -7.96 10.28
C LEU A 66 -3.62 -8.78 9.26
N ALA A 67 -3.46 -8.28 8.03
CA ALA A 67 -2.63 -8.91 7.01
C ALA A 67 -1.15 -8.90 7.40
N ALA A 68 -0.59 -7.75 7.75
CA ALA A 68 0.80 -7.62 8.20
C ALA A 68 1.09 -8.50 9.42
N ARG A 69 0.16 -8.56 10.38
CA ARG A 69 0.24 -9.47 11.54
C ARG A 69 0.28 -10.94 11.14
N ALA A 70 -0.58 -11.36 10.21
CA ALA A 70 -0.64 -12.75 9.76
C ALA A 70 0.68 -13.17 9.09
N GLU A 71 1.24 -12.28 8.27
CA GLU A 71 2.52 -12.50 7.60
C GLU A 71 3.69 -12.58 8.59
N LEU A 72 3.76 -11.68 9.58
CA LEU A 72 4.74 -11.74 10.65
C LEU A 72 4.63 -13.04 11.46
N ALA A 73 3.42 -13.48 11.76
CA ALA A 73 3.20 -14.72 12.50
C ALA A 73 3.64 -15.98 11.72
N ALA A 74 3.67 -15.92 10.39
CA ALA A 74 4.10 -17.03 9.54
C ALA A 74 5.63 -17.19 9.50
N LEU A 75 6.40 -16.12 9.70
CA LEU A 75 7.86 -16.15 9.59
C LEU A 75 8.54 -17.06 10.63
N PRO A 76 8.18 -17.05 11.93
CA PRO A 76 8.72 -18.02 12.88
C PRO A 76 8.42 -19.47 12.51
N ALA A 77 7.27 -19.73 11.86
CA ALA A 77 6.95 -21.07 11.37
C ALA A 77 7.82 -21.44 10.15
N TYR A 78 8.06 -20.50 9.25
CA TYR A 78 9.01 -20.64 8.15
C TYR A 78 10.42 -20.95 8.65
N ALA A 79 10.91 -20.22 9.65
CA ALA A 79 12.23 -20.45 10.22
C ALA A 79 12.39 -21.89 10.74
N ARG A 80 11.35 -22.45 11.38
CA ARG A 80 11.37 -23.84 11.88
C ARG A 80 11.42 -24.90 10.78
N THR A 81 10.96 -24.60 9.56
CA THR A 81 11.05 -25.55 8.43
C THR A 81 12.42 -25.51 7.75
N ARG A 82 13.30 -24.61 8.18
CA ARG A 82 14.62 -24.35 7.60
C ARG A 82 15.72 -24.49 8.65
N PRO A 83 15.91 -25.67 9.28
CA PRO A 83 16.89 -25.86 10.35
C PRO A 83 18.34 -25.60 9.92
N GLN A 84 18.65 -25.67 8.62
CA GLN A 84 19.94 -25.33 8.05
C GLN A 84 20.22 -23.81 8.02
N VAL A 85 19.16 -22.99 8.04
CA VAL A 85 19.24 -21.52 8.06
C VAL A 85 19.01 -20.98 9.47
N PHE A 86 18.03 -21.56 10.18
CA PHE A 86 17.65 -21.20 11.54
C PHE A 86 17.78 -22.43 12.45
N PRO A 87 18.95 -22.63 13.08
CA PRO A 87 19.22 -23.84 13.81
C PRO A 87 18.24 -24.04 14.98
N PRO A 88 17.79 -25.27 15.24
CA PRO A 88 16.86 -25.56 16.32
C PRO A 88 17.51 -25.46 17.72
N ALA A 89 18.85 -25.52 17.78
CA ALA A 89 19.65 -25.43 18.98
C ALA A 89 20.80 -24.40 18.80
N PRO A 90 21.36 -23.85 19.89
CA PRO A 90 22.48 -22.93 19.80
C PRO A 90 23.70 -23.51 19.06
N VAL A 91 24.35 -22.70 18.25
CA VAL A 91 25.56 -23.05 17.48
C VAL A 91 26.66 -22.01 17.76
N GLU A 92 27.86 -22.46 18.15
CA GLU A 92 28.97 -21.56 18.51
C GLU A 92 29.76 -21.08 17.27
N ASN A 93 29.83 -21.90 16.22
CA ASN A 93 30.66 -21.66 15.03
C ASN A 93 29.90 -22.04 13.75
N ALA A 94 28.75 -21.40 13.50
CA ALA A 94 28.02 -21.60 12.26
C ALA A 94 28.83 -21.02 11.09
N VAL A 95 29.41 -21.90 10.27
CA VAL A 95 29.81 -21.54 8.91
C VAL A 95 28.52 -21.51 8.09
N ALA A 96 27.84 -20.36 8.09
CA ALA A 96 26.70 -20.16 7.22
C ALA A 96 27.22 -20.14 5.77
N PHE A 97 26.80 -21.11 4.96
CA PHE A 97 26.94 -21.01 3.51
C PHE A 97 26.28 -19.71 3.04
N GLU A 98 26.84 -19.05 2.03
CA GLU A 98 26.35 -17.75 1.56
C GLU A 98 24.86 -17.82 1.17
N GLU A 99 24.43 -18.96 0.63
CA GLU A 99 23.03 -19.24 0.30
C GLU A 99 22.10 -19.17 1.51
N TYR A 100 22.54 -19.65 2.68
CA TYR A 100 21.75 -19.60 3.91
C TYR A 100 21.72 -18.20 4.51
N ARG A 101 22.83 -17.46 4.38
CA ARG A 101 22.90 -16.06 4.78
C ARG A 101 21.95 -15.20 3.94
N VAL A 102 21.90 -15.41 2.62
CA VAL A 102 20.93 -14.73 1.73
C VAL A 102 19.50 -15.10 2.11
N GLU A 103 19.19 -16.38 2.33
CA GLU A 103 17.85 -16.81 2.72
C GLU A 103 17.41 -16.21 4.07
N ALA A 104 18.31 -16.16 5.06
CA ALA A 104 18.06 -15.53 6.34
C ALA A 104 17.85 -14.01 6.19
N ARG A 105 18.64 -13.36 5.34
CA ARG A 105 18.52 -11.93 5.03
C ARG A 105 17.16 -11.63 4.40
N ASP A 106 16.73 -12.43 3.42
CA ASP A 106 15.43 -12.25 2.76
C ASP A 106 14.27 -12.42 3.73
N ALA A 107 14.33 -13.41 4.62
CA ALA A 107 13.34 -13.60 5.67
C ALA A 107 13.29 -12.40 6.63
N TRP A 108 14.45 -11.83 6.97
CA TRP A 108 14.55 -10.64 7.82
C TRP A 108 14.04 -9.37 7.13
N VAL A 109 14.44 -9.11 5.89
CA VAL A 109 13.94 -7.97 5.09
C VAL A 109 12.42 -8.04 4.98
N ARG A 110 11.87 -9.24 4.76
CA ARG A 110 10.41 -9.46 4.78
C ARG A 110 9.79 -9.17 6.14
N ALA A 111 10.40 -9.60 7.25
CA ALA A 111 9.93 -9.25 8.59
C ALA A 111 9.91 -7.74 8.80
N LEU A 112 11.00 -7.08 8.42
CA LEU A 112 11.20 -5.66 8.61
C LEU A 112 10.17 -4.83 7.84
N ASP A 113 9.83 -5.22 6.62
CA ASP A 113 8.77 -4.61 5.81
C ASP A 113 7.43 -4.56 6.58
N PHE A 114 7.00 -5.70 7.15
CA PHE A 114 5.77 -5.76 7.94
C PHE A 114 5.89 -5.05 9.29
N LEU A 115 7.05 -5.09 9.94
CA LEU A 115 7.29 -4.32 11.16
C LEU A 115 7.15 -2.82 10.91
N LEU A 116 7.70 -2.31 9.81
CA LEU A 116 7.58 -0.90 9.41
C LEU A 116 6.13 -0.53 9.07
N ALA A 117 5.36 -1.42 8.44
CA ALA A 117 3.94 -1.19 8.20
C ALA A 117 3.15 -1.04 9.52
N LEU A 118 3.40 -1.92 10.50
CA LEU A 118 2.83 -1.81 11.84
C LEU A 118 3.31 -0.54 12.57
N ASP A 119 4.58 -0.17 12.39
CA ASP A 119 5.19 1.01 13.00
C ASP A 119 4.60 2.32 12.45
N ALA A 120 4.41 2.39 11.14
CA ALA A 120 3.76 3.52 10.47
C ALA A 120 2.32 3.71 10.96
N ALA A 121 1.58 2.61 11.16
CA ALA A 121 0.26 2.68 11.78
C ALA A 121 0.33 3.17 13.24
N ALA A 122 1.34 2.75 14.00
CA ALA A 122 1.53 3.26 15.37
C ALA A 122 1.82 4.78 15.39
N ALA A 123 2.64 5.26 14.46
CA ALA A 123 2.92 6.68 14.30
C ALA A 123 1.66 7.49 13.98
N ARG A 124 0.86 7.03 13.01
CA ARG A 124 -0.42 7.67 12.62
C ARG A 124 -1.39 7.82 13.79
N TYR A 125 -1.42 6.84 14.69
CA TYR A 125 -2.36 6.80 15.82
C TYR A 125 -1.75 7.26 17.15
N ALA A 126 -0.51 7.77 17.17
CA ALA A 126 0.18 8.20 18.40
C ALA A 126 -0.57 9.31 19.16
N ASP A 127 -1.34 10.14 18.44
CA ASP A 127 -2.17 11.22 18.99
C ASP A 127 -3.51 10.74 19.60
N ALA A 128 -3.74 9.43 19.73
CA ALA A 128 -4.93 8.86 20.36
C ALA A 128 -5.31 9.52 21.71
N PRO A 129 -4.38 9.88 22.63
CA PRO A 129 -4.74 10.56 23.88
C PRO A 129 -5.45 11.91 23.69
N ARG A 130 -5.23 12.59 22.56
CA ARG A 130 -5.77 13.92 22.26
C ARG A 130 -7.15 13.90 21.60
N VAL A 131 -7.59 12.74 21.10
CA VAL A 131 -8.93 12.55 20.51
C VAL A 131 -10.00 12.79 21.57
N LYS A 132 -10.98 13.67 21.35
CA LYS A 132 -11.96 14.06 22.37
C LYS A 132 -13.12 13.07 22.49
N ALA A 133 -13.66 12.59 21.38
CA ALA A 133 -14.76 11.65 21.39
C ALA A 133 -14.32 10.25 21.87
N ARG A 134 -15.15 9.65 22.75
CA ARG A 134 -14.84 8.37 23.40
C ARG A 134 -14.66 7.22 22.41
N ALA A 135 -15.57 7.08 21.44
CA ALA A 135 -15.54 5.97 20.48
C ALA A 135 -14.35 6.07 19.50
N PRO A 136 -14.08 7.22 18.84
CA PRO A 136 -12.86 7.39 18.04
C PRO A 136 -11.58 7.19 18.84
N ARG A 137 -11.52 7.68 20.09
CA ARG A 137 -10.38 7.44 20.98
C ARG A 137 -10.16 5.95 21.23
N ALA A 138 -11.24 5.21 21.53
CA ALA A 138 -11.17 3.78 21.76
C ALA A 138 -10.71 3.01 20.51
N ALA A 139 -11.18 3.40 19.32
CA ALA A 139 -10.73 2.85 18.04
C ALA A 139 -9.22 3.07 17.84
N ALA A 140 -8.76 4.30 18.07
CA ALA A 140 -7.36 4.68 17.93
C ALA A 140 -6.45 3.87 18.87
N PHE A 141 -6.85 3.70 20.14
CA PHE A 141 -6.14 2.83 21.07
C PHE A 141 -6.20 1.34 20.67
N GLY A 142 -7.27 0.91 20.02
CA GLY A 142 -7.38 -0.44 19.47
C GLY A 142 -6.37 -0.70 18.34
N VAL A 143 -6.18 0.27 17.44
CA VAL A 143 -5.15 0.22 16.39
C VAL A 143 -3.75 0.19 17.00
N LEU A 144 -3.46 1.10 17.95
CA LEU A 144 -2.19 1.10 18.69
C LEU A 144 -1.94 -0.25 19.38
N ALA A 145 -2.96 -0.82 20.02
CA ALA A 145 -2.84 -2.10 20.71
C ALA A 145 -2.56 -3.26 19.75
N LEU A 146 -3.23 -3.30 18.59
CA LEU A 146 -3.00 -4.31 17.56
C LEU A 146 -1.58 -4.23 16.99
N SER A 147 -1.15 -3.03 16.61
CA SER A 147 0.21 -2.80 16.09
C SER A 147 1.28 -3.18 17.13
N TYR A 148 1.15 -2.70 18.37
CA TYR A 148 2.10 -3.01 19.44
C TYR A 148 2.17 -4.52 19.72
N ALA A 149 1.02 -5.17 19.91
CA ALA A 149 0.98 -6.57 20.33
C ALA A 149 1.56 -7.50 19.24
N ALA A 150 1.29 -7.20 17.96
CA ALA A 150 1.86 -7.94 16.83
C ALA A 150 3.38 -7.76 16.74
N ARG A 151 3.90 -6.52 16.80
CA ARG A 151 5.36 -6.23 16.81
C ARG A 151 6.06 -6.94 17.97
N ALA A 152 5.57 -6.74 19.19
CA ALA A 152 6.15 -7.32 20.40
C ALA A 152 6.17 -8.85 20.34
N ARG A 153 5.07 -9.49 19.93
CA ARG A 153 4.99 -10.94 19.83
C ARG A 153 5.97 -11.49 18.80
N PHE A 154 6.05 -10.86 17.63
CA PHE A 154 7.01 -11.26 16.60
C PHE A 154 8.44 -11.15 17.11
N VAL A 155 8.85 -9.98 17.60
CA VAL A 155 10.22 -9.75 18.07
C VAL A 155 10.61 -10.76 19.15
N ARG A 156 9.75 -11.01 20.14
CA ARG A 156 10.02 -12.03 21.18
C ARG A 156 10.16 -13.45 20.61
N SER A 157 9.39 -13.80 19.58
CA SER A 157 9.49 -15.12 18.96
C SER A 157 10.66 -15.26 17.98
N TRP A 158 11.11 -14.15 17.39
CA TRP A 158 12.23 -14.11 16.45
C TRP A 158 13.58 -14.03 17.19
N ASP A 159 13.59 -13.41 18.38
CA ASP A 159 14.70 -13.41 19.34
C ASP A 159 15.20 -14.83 19.63
N ASP A 160 14.28 -15.78 19.82
CA ASP A 160 14.65 -17.19 20.03
C ASP A 160 15.43 -17.80 18.85
N ALA A 161 15.18 -17.36 17.61
CA ALA A 161 15.91 -17.83 16.44
C ALA A 161 17.27 -17.12 16.32
N ALA A 162 17.31 -15.80 16.52
CA ALA A 162 18.54 -15.02 16.48
C ALA A 162 19.53 -15.41 17.61
N ALA A 163 19.03 -15.72 18.80
CA ALA A 163 19.85 -16.07 19.95
C ALA A 163 20.58 -17.43 19.81
N ARG A 164 20.14 -18.28 18.88
CA ARG A 164 20.78 -19.59 18.62
C ARG A 164 22.00 -19.47 17.74
N ASP A 165 22.14 -18.38 16.99
CA ASP A 165 23.29 -18.14 16.12
C ASP A 165 23.63 -16.65 16.12
N ALA A 166 24.78 -16.31 16.73
CA ALA A 166 25.26 -14.95 16.79
C ALA A 166 25.47 -14.30 15.40
N ALA A 167 25.69 -15.10 14.35
CA ALA A 167 25.78 -14.60 12.98
C ALA A 167 24.43 -14.08 12.46
N LEU A 168 23.31 -14.69 12.84
CA LEU A 168 21.96 -14.20 12.50
C LEU A 168 21.68 -12.86 13.17
N GLY A 169 22.05 -12.71 14.45
CA GLY A 169 21.92 -11.43 15.15
C GLY A 169 22.67 -10.29 14.45
N ARG A 170 23.93 -10.54 14.05
CA ARG A 170 24.73 -9.58 13.27
C ARG A 170 24.11 -9.29 11.90
N LEU A 171 23.65 -10.33 11.19
CA LEU A 171 22.99 -10.19 9.89
C LEU A 171 21.74 -9.31 9.97
N PHE A 172 20.93 -9.46 11.03
CA PHE A 172 19.71 -8.67 11.20
C PHE A 172 19.99 -7.21 11.59
N ASP A 173 21.18 -6.93 12.11
CA ASP A 173 21.64 -5.56 12.37
C ASP A 173 22.26 -4.89 11.15
N GLU A 174 22.52 -5.60 10.06
CA GLU A 174 22.99 -4.96 8.82
C GLU A 174 21.95 -3.98 8.27
N ALA A 175 22.42 -2.89 7.65
CA ALA A 175 21.53 -1.92 7.03
C ALA A 175 20.71 -2.57 5.89
N VAL A 176 19.46 -2.14 5.76
CA VAL A 176 18.58 -2.47 4.63
C VAL A 176 18.16 -1.15 3.96
N PRO A 177 19.03 -0.58 3.09
CA PRO A 177 18.78 0.72 2.46
C PRO A 177 17.48 0.77 1.66
N GLU A 178 17.05 -0.36 1.10
CA GLU A 178 15.83 -0.50 0.31
C GLU A 178 14.56 -0.19 1.12
N LEU A 179 14.61 -0.42 2.44
CA LEU A 179 13.54 -0.13 3.40
C LEU A 179 13.83 1.12 4.25
N GLY A 180 14.96 1.81 4.03
CA GLY A 180 15.35 3.00 4.78
C GLY A 180 15.74 2.72 6.25
N THR A 181 16.01 1.47 6.61
CA THR A 181 16.38 1.10 7.98
C THR A 181 17.90 1.08 8.15
N PRO A 182 18.45 1.85 9.11
CA PRO A 182 19.90 1.89 9.30
C PRO A 182 20.39 0.66 10.06
N GLU A 183 21.71 0.49 10.10
CA GLU A 183 22.38 -0.52 10.91
C GLU A 183 21.91 -0.48 12.38
N GLY A 184 21.93 -1.62 13.06
CA GLY A 184 21.46 -1.73 14.45
C GLY A 184 19.93 -1.77 14.60
N ALA A 185 19.18 -2.05 13.53
CA ALA A 185 17.72 -2.12 13.57
C ALA A 185 17.23 -3.24 14.51
N TRP A 186 17.88 -4.40 14.47
CA TRP A 186 17.50 -5.55 15.30
C TRP A 186 17.83 -5.31 16.78
N THR A 187 19.02 -4.81 17.08
CA THR A 187 19.43 -4.44 18.45
C THR A 187 18.47 -3.41 19.07
N ARG A 188 18.04 -2.39 18.30
CA ARG A 188 17.03 -1.42 18.77
C ARG A 188 15.69 -2.07 19.07
N LEU A 189 15.21 -2.94 18.18
CA LEU A 189 13.97 -3.70 18.40
C LEU A 189 14.05 -4.59 19.65
N LEU A 190 15.17 -5.27 19.88
CA LEU A 190 15.37 -6.07 21.08
C LEU A 190 15.38 -5.21 22.36
N ALA A 191 16.02 -4.05 22.34
CA ALA A 191 16.00 -3.12 23.47
C ALA A 191 14.58 -2.61 23.74
N ARG A 192 13.84 -2.24 22.69
CA ARG A 192 12.45 -1.80 22.78
C ARG A 192 11.53 -2.89 23.34
N PHE A 193 11.65 -4.10 22.80
CA PHE A 193 10.80 -5.25 23.13
C PHE A 193 11.51 -6.26 24.04
N SER A 194 12.31 -5.76 24.99
CA SER A 194 12.88 -6.60 26.04
C SER A 194 11.77 -7.27 26.87
N ALA A 195 12.04 -8.43 27.48
CA ALA A 195 11.03 -9.16 28.25
C ALA A 195 10.44 -8.32 29.41
N GLU A 196 11.22 -7.43 30.01
CA GLU A 196 10.74 -6.50 31.02
C GLU A 196 9.85 -5.40 30.43
N ASN A 197 10.32 -4.73 29.38
CA ASN A 197 9.56 -3.68 28.71
C ASN A 197 8.24 -4.22 28.17
N VAL A 198 8.25 -5.38 27.51
CA VAL A 198 7.05 -6.01 26.95
C VAL A 198 6.01 -6.30 28.02
N ARG A 199 6.41 -6.86 29.18
CA ARG A 199 5.48 -7.17 30.27
C ARG A 199 4.81 -5.91 30.84
N ARG A 200 5.58 -4.83 31.01
CA ARG A 200 5.10 -3.53 31.49
C ARG A 200 4.20 -2.86 30.46
N ASP A 201 4.71 -2.69 29.24
CA ASP A 201 4.08 -1.92 28.17
C ASP A 201 2.82 -2.63 27.65
N ALA A 202 2.82 -3.96 27.54
CA ALA A 202 1.60 -4.72 27.22
C ALA A 202 0.52 -4.57 28.29
N GLY A 203 0.91 -4.38 29.56
CA GLY A 203 -0.01 -4.07 30.66
C GLY A 203 -0.71 -2.72 30.47
N LEU A 204 0.07 -1.67 30.16
CA LEU A 204 -0.43 -0.32 29.88
C LEU A 204 -1.36 -0.31 28.66
N VAL A 205 -0.91 -0.93 27.56
CA VAL A 205 -1.67 -1.03 26.30
C VAL A 205 -2.99 -1.76 26.51
N ARG A 206 -2.96 -2.90 27.22
CA ARG A 206 -4.18 -3.67 27.53
C ARG A 206 -5.17 -2.86 28.37
N ALA A 207 -4.67 -2.14 29.37
CA ALA A 207 -5.52 -1.33 30.25
C ALA A 207 -6.19 -0.19 29.49
N ALA A 208 -5.44 0.53 28.63
CA ALA A 208 -5.97 1.60 27.80
C ALA A 208 -7.01 1.10 26.79
N TRP A 209 -6.72 -0.01 26.10
CA TRP A 209 -7.63 -0.60 25.15
C TRP A 209 -8.96 -1.03 25.80
N ARG A 210 -8.90 -1.64 27.00
CA ARG A 210 -10.11 -2.06 27.73
C ARG A 210 -10.92 -0.89 28.28
N ALA A 211 -10.27 0.16 28.78
CA ALA A 211 -10.97 1.35 29.26
C ALA A 211 -11.81 2.03 28.16
N GLY A 212 -11.39 1.90 26.90
CA GLY A 212 -12.14 2.36 25.73
C GLY A 212 -13.41 1.56 25.39
N GLY A 213 -13.62 0.38 25.98
CA GLY A 213 -14.70 -0.54 25.59
C GLY A 213 -14.31 -1.54 24.48
N SER A 214 -12.99 -1.78 24.34
CA SER A 214 -12.24 -2.73 23.49
C SER A 214 -12.95 -3.48 22.36
N ALA A 215 -13.98 -4.28 22.67
CA ALA A 215 -14.63 -5.18 21.71
C ALA A 215 -15.73 -4.52 20.86
N LYS A 216 -16.29 -3.39 21.29
CA LYS A 216 -17.45 -2.78 20.60
C LYS A 216 -17.07 -1.87 19.43
N VAL A 217 -15.80 -1.47 19.35
CA VAL A 217 -15.34 -0.42 18.43
C VAL A 217 -14.46 -0.98 17.30
N LEU A 218 -13.76 -2.09 17.56
CA LEU A 218 -13.01 -2.81 16.55
C LEU A 218 -13.86 -3.88 15.87
N SER A 219 -13.43 -4.35 14.69
CA SER A 219 -13.99 -5.58 14.14
C SER A 219 -13.72 -6.76 15.09
N PRO A 220 -14.60 -7.78 15.13
CA PRO A 220 -14.38 -8.96 16.00
C PRO A 220 -13.03 -9.64 15.75
N ALA A 221 -12.60 -9.71 14.48
CA ALA A 221 -11.30 -10.27 14.10
C ALA A 221 -10.13 -9.46 14.68
N ALA A 222 -10.18 -8.13 14.60
CA ALA A 222 -9.16 -7.27 15.18
C ALA A 222 -9.12 -7.36 16.71
N ALA A 223 -10.28 -7.34 17.37
CA ALA A 223 -10.36 -7.49 18.82
C ALA A 223 -9.81 -8.84 19.31
N ALA A 224 -10.15 -9.93 18.61
CA ALA A 224 -9.61 -11.26 18.89
C ALA A 224 -8.10 -11.33 18.69
N ALA A 225 -7.58 -10.71 17.62
CA ALA A 225 -6.15 -10.63 17.34
C ALA A 225 -5.38 -9.92 18.46
N VAL A 226 -5.90 -8.79 18.96
CA VAL A 226 -5.31 -8.03 20.08
C VAL A 226 -5.27 -8.88 21.36
N GLU A 227 -6.40 -9.48 21.79
CA GLU A 227 -6.39 -10.32 23.00
C GLU A 227 -5.47 -11.53 22.85
N ALA A 228 -5.44 -12.17 21.67
CA ALA A 228 -4.57 -13.33 21.43
C ALA A 228 -3.08 -12.98 21.58
N ASP A 229 -2.65 -11.85 21.02
CA ASP A 229 -1.26 -11.43 21.12
C ASP A 229 -0.93 -10.91 22.52
N LEU A 230 -1.75 -10.04 23.10
CA LEU A 230 -1.52 -9.55 24.46
C LEU A 230 -1.52 -10.71 25.47
N LYS A 231 -2.33 -11.76 25.28
CA LYS A 231 -2.27 -12.95 26.13
C LYS A 231 -0.93 -13.68 26.01
N ALA A 232 -0.39 -13.80 24.80
CA ALA A 232 0.92 -14.45 24.58
C ALA A 232 2.09 -13.69 25.25
N LEU A 233 1.94 -12.37 25.46
CA LEU A 233 2.98 -11.51 26.06
C LEU A 233 3.00 -11.51 27.60
N SER A 234 2.06 -12.19 28.27
CA SER A 234 1.98 -12.27 29.74
C SER A 234 2.06 -10.89 30.46
N PRO A 235 1.16 -9.94 30.14
CA PRO A 235 1.22 -8.56 30.63
C PRO A 235 1.03 -8.47 32.13
N VAL A 236 1.74 -7.54 32.77
CA VAL A 236 1.52 -7.20 34.18
C VAL A 236 0.22 -6.40 34.30
N SER A 237 -0.65 -6.83 35.21
CA SER A 237 -1.90 -6.14 35.48
C SER A 237 -1.62 -4.73 36.01
N THR A 238 -2.14 -3.72 35.31
CA THR A 238 -1.92 -2.32 35.66
C THR A 238 -3.22 -1.70 36.15
N LYS A 239 -3.30 -1.43 37.46
CA LYS A 239 -4.49 -0.81 38.08
C LYS A 239 -4.59 0.70 37.82
N ARG A 240 -3.47 1.38 37.61
CA ARG A 240 -3.38 2.82 37.35
C ARG A 240 -2.50 3.06 36.14
N PHE A 241 -3.02 3.76 35.13
CA PHE A 241 -2.28 4.11 33.93
C PHE A 241 -2.76 5.48 33.41
N SER A 242 -1.92 6.14 32.60
CA SER A 242 -2.33 7.31 31.82
C SER A 242 -2.44 6.93 30.35
N LEU A 243 -3.37 7.58 29.63
CA LEU A 243 -3.52 7.39 28.18
C LEU A 243 -2.24 7.77 27.43
N GLN A 244 -1.53 8.80 27.91
CA GLN A 244 -0.25 9.23 27.34
C GLN A 244 0.83 8.15 27.48
N ALA A 245 0.95 7.52 28.66
CA ALA A 245 1.92 6.45 28.88
C ALA A 245 1.59 5.22 28.04
N ALA A 246 0.30 4.87 27.88
CA ALA A 246 -0.11 3.76 27.03
C ALA A 246 0.15 4.02 25.55
N ALA A 247 -0.08 5.26 25.07
CA ALA A 247 0.22 5.63 23.69
C ALA A 247 1.74 5.63 23.43
N ALA A 248 2.55 6.15 24.36
CA ALA A 248 4.01 6.08 24.27
C ALA A 248 4.52 4.63 24.30
N ALA A 249 3.94 3.78 25.13
CA ALA A 249 4.24 2.35 25.17
C ALA A 249 3.92 1.65 23.84
N ALA A 250 2.81 2.00 23.18
CA ALA A 250 2.42 1.45 21.88
C ALA A 250 3.04 2.17 20.67
N GLY A 251 3.79 3.24 20.88
CA GLY A 251 4.25 4.15 19.83
C GLY A 251 5.18 3.51 18.78
N PRO A 252 5.49 4.26 17.72
CA PRO A 252 6.46 3.83 16.72
C PRO A 252 7.88 3.73 17.31
N GLU A 253 8.70 2.87 16.73
CA GLU A 253 10.13 2.70 17.05
C GLU A 253 11.03 3.39 16.02
N PHE A 254 10.70 3.27 14.73
CA PHE A 254 11.53 3.80 13.65
C PHE A 254 11.19 5.25 13.30
N ALA A 255 10.10 5.78 13.88
CA ALA A 255 9.64 7.16 13.70
C ALA A 255 9.60 7.58 12.21
N LEU A 256 9.23 6.64 11.33
CA LEU A 256 9.05 6.94 9.91
C LEU A 256 8.05 8.10 9.80
N PRO A 257 8.36 9.15 9.02
CA PRO A 257 7.47 10.30 8.89
C PRO A 257 6.13 9.81 8.33
N SER A 258 5.13 9.77 9.21
CA SER A 258 3.74 9.59 8.82
C SER A 258 3.11 10.97 8.87
N ASP A 259 3.08 11.67 7.74
CA ASP A 259 2.17 12.80 7.65
C ASP A 259 0.75 12.26 7.93
N PRO A 260 -0.05 12.93 8.78
CA PRO A 260 -1.44 12.57 8.96
C PRO A 260 -2.16 12.85 7.64
N ALA A 261 -2.11 11.87 6.73
CA ALA A 261 -2.77 11.96 5.45
C ALA A 261 -4.25 12.31 5.68
N PRO A 262 -4.81 13.27 4.92
CA PRO A 262 -6.17 13.76 5.12
C PRO A 262 -7.18 12.61 5.10
N ALA A 263 -8.27 12.79 5.84
CA ALA A 263 -9.41 11.88 5.87
C ALA A 263 -9.87 11.62 4.42
N PRO A 264 -9.93 10.36 3.94
CA PRO A 264 -10.51 10.10 2.64
C PRO A 264 -11.99 10.53 2.68
N ALA A 265 -12.42 11.34 1.71
CA ALA A 265 -13.79 11.82 1.64
C ALA A 265 -14.80 10.65 1.66
N ALA A 266 -15.84 10.72 2.51
CA ALA A 266 -16.83 9.66 2.69
C ALA A 266 -17.37 9.13 1.34
N ALA A 267 -17.07 7.86 1.07
CA ALA A 267 -17.54 7.12 -0.09
C ALA A 267 -19.00 6.66 0.12
N PRO A 268 -19.83 6.58 -0.92
CA PRO A 268 -21.17 5.99 -0.80
C PRO A 268 -21.06 4.53 -0.33
N GLU A 269 -21.92 4.15 0.62
CA GLU A 269 -22.00 2.79 1.17
C GLU A 269 -22.24 1.79 0.03
N ARG A 270 -21.21 1.01 -0.29
CA ARG A 270 -21.33 -0.17 -1.13
C ARG A 270 -21.85 -1.33 -0.27
N PRO A 271 -22.73 -2.20 -0.80
CA PRO A 271 -23.07 -3.43 -0.10
C PRO A 271 -21.79 -4.26 0.10
N ARG A 272 -21.40 -4.43 1.37
CA ARG A 272 -20.32 -5.33 1.76
C ARG A 272 -20.81 -6.76 1.55
N PRO A 273 -20.14 -7.61 0.76
CA PRO A 273 -20.48 -9.02 0.72
C PRO A 273 -20.17 -9.63 2.10
N ALA A 274 -21.11 -10.41 2.63
CA ALA A 274 -20.94 -11.12 3.89
C ALA A 274 -19.72 -12.07 3.77
N PHE A 275 -18.85 -12.05 4.80
CA PHE A 275 -17.61 -12.84 4.87
C PHE A 275 -17.85 -14.35 5.01
N LEU A 276 -19.12 -14.76 5.04
CA LEU A 276 -19.58 -16.14 4.95
C LEU A 276 -20.70 -16.13 3.91
N PRO A 277 -20.75 -17.10 2.97
CA PRO A 277 -21.96 -17.29 2.20
C PRO A 277 -23.11 -17.49 3.20
N PRO A 278 -24.27 -16.82 3.03
CA PRO A 278 -25.38 -17.01 3.94
C PRO A 278 -25.73 -18.50 3.96
N MET A 279 -25.47 -19.14 5.11
CA MET A 279 -25.90 -20.52 5.32
C MET A 279 -27.43 -20.47 5.40
N PRO A 280 -28.16 -21.17 4.52
CA PRO A 280 -29.60 -21.18 4.60
C PRO A 280 -30.02 -21.75 5.96
N ALA A 281 -30.87 -21.02 6.68
CA ALA A 281 -31.45 -21.53 7.92
C ALA A 281 -32.58 -22.52 7.58
N GLY A 282 -32.47 -23.77 8.04
CA GLY A 282 -33.49 -24.82 7.89
C GLY A 282 -32.97 -26.14 7.31
N GLU A 283 -33.83 -27.17 7.27
CA GLU A 283 -33.51 -28.45 6.62
C GLU A 283 -33.45 -28.27 5.10
N LEU A 284 -32.22 -28.21 4.57
CA LEU A 284 -31.98 -28.16 3.14
C LEU A 284 -32.07 -29.55 2.52
N THR A 285 -32.68 -29.62 1.33
CA THR A 285 -32.60 -30.78 0.44
C THR A 285 -31.16 -31.04 -0.01
N VAL A 286 -30.87 -32.28 -0.39
CA VAL A 286 -29.53 -32.71 -0.82
C VAL A 286 -28.99 -31.84 -1.98
N SER A 287 -29.84 -31.48 -2.94
CA SER A 287 -29.48 -30.61 -4.07
C SER A 287 -29.10 -29.19 -3.65
N SER A 288 -29.80 -28.61 -2.68
CA SER A 288 -29.48 -27.27 -2.15
C SER A 288 -28.21 -27.26 -1.30
N ARG A 289 -27.88 -28.37 -0.61
CA ARG A 289 -26.59 -28.53 0.08
C ARG A 289 -25.43 -28.62 -0.91
N VAL A 290 -25.62 -29.31 -2.04
CA VAL A 290 -24.61 -29.39 -3.11
C VAL A 290 -24.39 -28.02 -3.74
N ALA A 291 -25.45 -27.26 -4.04
CA ALA A 291 -25.33 -25.90 -4.56
C ALA A 291 -24.62 -24.95 -3.58
N ALA A 292 -24.95 -25.03 -2.28
CA ALA A 292 -24.27 -24.26 -1.24
C ALA A 292 -22.80 -24.66 -1.06
N ALA A 293 -22.48 -25.96 -1.17
CA ALA A 293 -21.10 -26.44 -1.12
C ALA A 293 -20.29 -25.99 -2.34
N VAL A 294 -20.87 -26.02 -3.55
CA VAL A 294 -20.24 -25.48 -4.78
C VAL A 294 -20.01 -23.98 -4.67
N GLY A 295 -20.97 -23.22 -4.12
CA GLY A 295 -20.81 -21.78 -3.84
C GLY A 295 -19.73 -21.48 -2.81
N ALA A 296 -19.65 -22.27 -1.73
CA ALA A 296 -18.60 -22.14 -0.72
C ALA A 296 -17.21 -22.48 -1.29
N VAL A 297 -17.10 -23.53 -2.10
CA VAL A 297 -15.84 -23.87 -2.80
C VAL A 297 -15.43 -22.74 -3.74
N ARG A 298 -16.35 -22.22 -4.56
CA ARG A 298 -16.05 -21.06 -5.44
C ARG A 298 -15.56 -19.84 -4.65
N HIS A 299 -16.20 -19.56 -3.51
CA HIS A 299 -15.82 -18.46 -2.63
C HIS A 299 -14.43 -18.65 -1.99
N PHE A 300 -14.13 -19.83 -1.42
CA PHE A 300 -12.84 -20.12 -0.76
C PHE A 300 -11.67 -20.22 -1.73
N PHE A 301 -11.93 -20.64 -2.97
CA PHE A 301 -10.91 -20.70 -4.03
C PHE A 301 -10.86 -19.42 -4.87
N LEU A 302 -11.54 -18.34 -4.46
CA LEU A 302 -11.56 -17.04 -5.15
C LEU A 302 -11.95 -17.15 -6.64
N LEU A 303 -12.86 -18.09 -6.96
CA LEU A 303 -13.35 -18.30 -8.32
C LEU A 303 -14.41 -17.28 -8.75
N ASP A 304 -14.91 -16.46 -7.81
CA ASP A 304 -15.74 -15.29 -8.11
C ASP A 304 -14.88 -14.02 -8.12
N ALA A 305 -14.75 -13.42 -9.30
CA ALA A 305 -13.85 -12.31 -9.65
C ALA A 305 -14.10 -10.96 -8.93
N SER A 306 -14.96 -10.89 -7.90
CA SER A 306 -15.43 -9.61 -7.33
C SER A 306 -14.56 -9.01 -6.22
N THR A 307 -13.47 -9.66 -5.82
CA THR A 307 -12.51 -9.14 -4.82
C THR A 307 -11.07 -9.05 -5.33
N ALA A 308 -10.79 -9.55 -6.53
CA ALA A 308 -9.51 -9.31 -7.17
C ALA A 308 -9.42 -7.82 -7.56
N PRO A 309 -8.30 -7.14 -7.30
CA PRO A 309 -8.17 -5.74 -7.67
C PRO A 309 -8.35 -5.60 -9.19
N ALA A 310 -9.15 -4.62 -9.61
CA ALA A 310 -9.57 -4.47 -11.00
C ALA A 310 -8.35 -4.46 -11.94
N VAL A 311 -8.23 -5.48 -12.79
CA VAL A 311 -7.22 -5.56 -13.85
C VAL A 311 -7.70 -4.84 -15.12
N PRO A 312 -6.80 -4.29 -15.95
CA PRO A 312 -7.15 -3.77 -17.25
C PRO A 312 -7.97 -4.75 -18.08
N SER A 313 -9.06 -4.25 -18.65
CA SER A 313 -9.86 -4.99 -19.62
C SER A 313 -9.08 -5.21 -20.92
N ARG A 314 -9.51 -6.19 -21.72
CA ARG A 314 -8.94 -6.41 -23.06
C ARG A 314 -9.09 -5.21 -23.99
N ALA A 315 -10.10 -4.37 -23.79
CA ALA A 315 -10.29 -3.16 -24.59
C ALA A 315 -9.24 -2.10 -24.23
N GLU A 316 -9.00 -1.88 -22.93
CA GLU A 316 -7.97 -0.95 -22.45
C GLU A 316 -6.57 -1.39 -22.84
N LEU A 317 -6.30 -2.70 -22.78
CA LEU A 317 -5.02 -3.24 -23.25
C LEU A 317 -4.83 -3.10 -24.77
N ARG A 318 -5.91 -3.13 -25.56
CA ARG A 318 -5.87 -2.85 -27.00
C ARG A 318 -5.60 -1.38 -27.28
N GLU A 319 -6.25 -0.48 -26.55
CA GLU A 319 -5.98 0.95 -26.64
C GLU A 319 -4.53 1.25 -26.27
N LEU A 320 -4.05 0.70 -25.15
CA LEU A 320 -2.64 0.80 -24.74
C LEU A 320 -1.73 0.28 -25.85
N ALA A 321 -1.98 -0.95 -26.35
CA ALA A 321 -1.20 -1.57 -27.41
C ALA A 321 -1.08 -0.71 -28.67
N SER A 322 -2.13 0.01 -29.06
CA SER A 322 -2.09 0.88 -30.25
C SER A 322 -1.09 2.04 -30.15
N THR A 323 -0.64 2.36 -28.93
CA THR A 323 0.36 3.42 -28.66
C THR A 323 1.79 2.87 -28.50
N LEU A 324 1.90 1.56 -28.24
CA LEU A 324 3.18 0.90 -28.00
C LEU A 324 3.97 0.73 -29.30
N ARG A 325 5.29 0.70 -29.17
CA ARG A 325 6.22 0.33 -30.23
C ARG A 325 7.17 -0.74 -29.73
N PRO A 326 7.61 -1.67 -30.61
CA PRO A 326 8.65 -2.62 -30.26
C PRO A 326 9.86 -1.92 -29.61
N GLY A 327 10.25 -2.39 -28.43
CA GLY A 327 11.33 -1.82 -27.62
C GLY A 327 10.86 -0.97 -26.44
N ASP A 328 9.57 -0.62 -26.36
CA ASP A 328 9.02 0.05 -25.18
C ASP A 328 9.15 -0.83 -23.92
N ILE A 329 9.45 -0.21 -22.79
CA ILE A 329 9.53 -0.85 -21.47
C ILE A 329 8.18 -0.70 -20.79
N LEU A 330 7.55 -1.82 -20.47
CA LEU A 330 6.33 -1.88 -19.70
C LEU A 330 6.67 -2.03 -18.21
N LEU A 331 6.03 -1.21 -17.39
CA LEU A 331 6.05 -1.30 -15.93
C LEU A 331 4.68 -1.82 -15.47
N ALA A 332 4.67 -2.72 -14.50
CA ALA A 332 3.46 -3.25 -13.91
C ALA A 332 3.52 -3.15 -12.39
N ARG A 333 2.35 -2.93 -11.78
CA ARG A 333 2.14 -3.07 -10.33
C ARG A 333 1.25 -4.27 -10.07
N ARG A 334 1.76 -5.31 -9.44
CA ARG A 334 0.98 -6.51 -9.08
C ARG A 334 0.69 -6.54 -7.58
N MET A 335 -0.60 -6.52 -7.22
CA MET A 335 -1.04 -6.67 -5.83
C MET A 335 -1.35 -8.13 -5.47
N ASP A 336 -0.62 -9.08 -6.06
CA ASP A 336 -0.82 -10.52 -5.83
C ASP A 336 -0.10 -11.04 -4.57
N GLY A 337 0.58 -10.15 -3.83
CA GLY A 337 1.32 -10.46 -2.60
C GLY A 337 2.56 -11.33 -2.81
N ARG A 338 2.88 -11.74 -4.04
CA ARG A 338 3.94 -12.71 -4.36
C ARG A 338 5.06 -12.13 -5.23
N GLY A 339 4.76 -11.13 -6.07
CA GLY A 339 5.67 -10.64 -7.11
C GLY A 339 6.71 -9.59 -6.69
N GLY A 340 6.44 -8.75 -5.69
CA GLY A 340 7.26 -7.57 -5.43
C GLY A 340 8.09 -7.53 -4.15
N LEU A 341 7.99 -8.54 -3.26
CA LEU A 341 8.64 -8.53 -1.94
C LEU A 341 10.17 -8.29 -2.04
N GLY A 342 10.70 -7.32 -1.28
CA GLY A 342 12.12 -6.94 -1.27
C GLY A 342 12.58 -5.97 -2.37
N ARG A 343 11.73 -5.63 -3.35
CA ARG A 343 12.09 -4.67 -4.41
C ARG A 343 11.66 -3.24 -4.06
N PRO A 344 12.54 -2.23 -4.22
CA PRO A 344 12.20 -0.84 -3.91
C PRO A 344 11.26 -0.24 -4.96
N GLY A 345 10.36 0.65 -4.49
CA GLY A 345 9.46 1.44 -5.35
C GLY A 345 8.08 0.85 -5.58
N TRP A 346 7.18 1.67 -6.14
CA TRP A 346 5.77 1.35 -6.39
C TRP A 346 5.55 0.36 -7.53
N TRP A 347 6.45 0.35 -8.51
CA TRP A 347 6.45 -0.57 -9.65
C TRP A 347 7.29 -1.80 -9.31
N ASP A 348 6.68 -2.98 -9.35
CA ASP A 348 7.31 -4.22 -8.89
C ASP A 348 7.69 -5.18 -10.01
N ALA A 349 7.16 -4.94 -11.22
CA ALA A 349 7.41 -5.73 -12.40
C ALA A 349 7.74 -4.90 -13.63
N ALA A 350 8.52 -5.48 -14.55
CA ALA A 350 8.83 -4.88 -15.84
C ALA A 350 8.95 -5.92 -16.96
N GLY A 351 8.74 -5.44 -18.19
CA GLY A 351 8.93 -6.24 -19.39
C GLY A 351 9.24 -5.38 -20.60
N ILE A 352 9.73 -6.00 -21.66
CA ILE A 352 10.04 -5.33 -22.93
C ILE A 352 8.99 -5.76 -23.95
N TYR A 353 8.33 -4.79 -24.55
CA TYR A 353 7.33 -5.04 -25.58
C TYR A 353 7.99 -5.38 -26.92
N LEU A 354 7.71 -6.57 -27.46
CA LEU A 354 8.23 -7.02 -28.76
C LEU A 354 7.30 -6.65 -29.93
N GLY A 355 6.02 -6.42 -29.67
CA GLY A 355 4.97 -6.27 -30.69
C GLY A 355 4.71 -7.55 -31.50
N GLY A 356 3.86 -7.43 -32.51
CA GLY A 356 3.67 -8.43 -33.57
C GLY A 356 4.58 -8.22 -34.78
N ASP A 357 4.50 -9.10 -35.78
CA ASP A 357 5.26 -8.98 -37.04
C ASP A 357 4.92 -7.68 -37.79
N ALA A 358 3.66 -7.22 -37.72
CA ALA A 358 3.23 -5.96 -38.34
C ALA A 358 3.84 -4.73 -37.63
N ASP A 359 3.87 -4.72 -36.30
CA ASP A 359 4.45 -3.60 -35.53
C ASP A 359 5.94 -3.47 -35.79
N ARG A 360 6.65 -4.61 -35.86
CA ARG A 360 8.08 -4.65 -36.19
C ARG A 360 8.36 -4.18 -37.61
N ARG A 361 7.58 -4.63 -38.60
CA ARG A 361 7.70 -4.10 -39.97
C ARG A 361 7.45 -2.60 -40.03
N SER A 362 6.44 -2.12 -39.32
CA SER A 362 6.15 -0.68 -39.28
C SER A 362 7.25 0.13 -38.59
N ALA A 363 7.91 -0.43 -37.58
CA ALA A 363 8.96 0.25 -36.83
C ALA A 363 10.34 0.19 -37.50
N PHE A 364 10.68 -0.94 -38.13
CA PHE A 364 12.04 -1.22 -38.64
C PHE A 364 12.12 -1.40 -40.15
N GLY A 365 11.01 -1.31 -40.88
CA GLY A 365 10.95 -1.25 -42.34
C GLY A 365 10.71 -2.58 -43.05
N ASP A 366 11.11 -3.73 -42.47
CA ASP A 366 10.94 -5.05 -43.10
C ASP A 366 10.77 -6.21 -42.08
N ASP A 367 10.67 -7.45 -42.58
CA ASP A 367 10.49 -8.67 -41.78
C ASP A 367 11.80 -9.28 -41.23
N SER A 368 12.96 -8.68 -41.49
CA SER A 368 14.26 -9.25 -41.12
C SER A 368 14.41 -9.41 -39.60
N LEU A 369 13.92 -8.45 -38.82
CA LEU A 369 13.92 -8.53 -37.36
C LEU A 369 13.01 -9.65 -36.86
N SER A 370 11.81 -9.77 -37.43
CA SER A 370 10.87 -10.84 -37.07
C SER A 370 11.45 -12.23 -37.34
N ALA A 371 12.12 -12.41 -38.47
CA ALA A 371 12.83 -13.64 -38.79
C ALA A 371 13.97 -13.93 -37.79
N SER A 372 14.76 -12.91 -37.45
CA SER A 372 15.88 -13.02 -36.51
C SER A 372 15.41 -13.32 -35.08
N LEU A 373 14.30 -12.74 -34.63
CA LEU A 373 13.70 -13.04 -33.33
C LEU A 373 13.19 -14.48 -33.26
N ARG A 374 12.54 -14.98 -34.32
CA ARG A 374 12.09 -16.38 -34.39
C ARG A 374 13.25 -17.36 -34.40
N ALA A 375 14.37 -17.01 -35.06
CA ALA A 375 15.58 -17.82 -35.04
C ALA A 375 16.25 -17.82 -33.64
N ALA A 376 16.27 -16.67 -32.96
CA ALA A 376 16.86 -16.54 -31.63
C ALA A 376 16.02 -17.22 -30.53
N ALA A 377 14.69 -17.22 -30.66
CA ALA A 377 13.77 -17.84 -29.71
C ALA A 377 12.61 -18.52 -30.45
N PRO A 378 12.75 -19.80 -30.85
CA PRO A 378 11.72 -20.54 -31.57
C PRO A 378 10.35 -20.57 -30.88
N SER A 379 10.31 -20.46 -29.54
CA SER A 379 9.06 -20.35 -28.77
C SER A 379 8.21 -19.13 -29.14
N LEU A 380 8.82 -18.06 -29.69
CA LEU A 380 8.09 -16.90 -30.21
C LEU A 380 7.24 -17.26 -31.43
N ALA A 381 7.67 -18.22 -32.25
CA ALA A 381 6.89 -18.68 -33.40
C ALA A 381 5.60 -19.37 -32.94
N VAL A 382 5.66 -20.17 -31.87
CA VAL A 382 4.50 -20.84 -31.28
C VAL A 382 3.48 -19.81 -30.75
N LEU A 383 3.94 -18.76 -30.09
CA LEU A 383 3.08 -17.67 -29.63
C LEU A 383 2.45 -16.91 -30.80
N SER A 384 3.18 -16.76 -31.92
CA SER A 384 2.68 -16.09 -33.13
C SER A 384 1.59 -16.87 -33.86
N THR A 385 1.55 -18.20 -33.74
CA THR A 385 0.61 -19.06 -34.49
C THR A 385 -0.56 -19.59 -33.65
N ALA A 386 -0.38 -19.72 -32.34
CA ALA A 386 -1.35 -20.38 -31.45
C ALA A 386 -2.40 -19.44 -30.83
N THR A 387 -2.17 -18.12 -30.89
CA THR A 387 -3.05 -17.13 -30.25
C THR A 387 -3.84 -16.39 -31.32
N ALA A 388 -5.15 -16.19 -31.11
CA ALA A 388 -5.96 -15.34 -31.98
C ALA A 388 -5.26 -13.97 -32.15
N SER A 389 -5.35 -13.38 -33.34
CA SER A 389 -4.63 -12.17 -33.80
C SER A 389 -4.53 -11.01 -32.79
N GLU A 390 -5.43 -10.96 -31.81
CA GLU A 390 -5.60 -9.89 -30.85
C GLU A 390 -4.81 -10.09 -29.53
N ASP A 391 -4.33 -11.31 -29.23
CA ASP A 391 -3.49 -11.65 -28.06
C ASP A 391 -1.99 -11.85 -28.42
N LEU A 392 -1.61 -11.59 -29.68
CA LEU A 392 -0.29 -11.88 -30.28
C LEU A 392 0.86 -10.94 -29.86
N LEU A 393 0.56 -9.93 -29.06
CA LEU A 393 1.57 -8.97 -28.64
C LEU A 393 2.46 -9.60 -27.56
N SER A 394 3.71 -9.85 -27.91
CA SER A 394 4.64 -10.52 -27.01
C SER A 394 5.36 -9.50 -26.12
N VAL A 395 5.43 -9.80 -24.83
CA VAL A 395 6.25 -9.10 -23.83
C VAL A 395 7.30 -10.07 -23.32
N VAL A 396 8.56 -9.67 -23.30
CA VAL A 396 9.63 -10.42 -22.62
C VAL A 396 9.71 -9.93 -21.19
N THR A 397 9.60 -10.86 -20.24
CA THR A 397 9.66 -10.59 -18.80
C THR A 397 10.51 -11.66 -18.12
N ALA A 398 11.12 -11.30 -17.00
CA ALA A 398 11.87 -12.23 -16.16
C ALA A 398 11.08 -12.51 -14.89
N ASP A 399 11.13 -13.73 -14.38
CA ASP A 399 10.75 -14.01 -13.00
C ASP A 399 11.59 -15.15 -12.44
N ARG A 400 11.18 -15.73 -11.31
CA ARG A 400 11.89 -16.85 -10.67
C ARG A 400 12.03 -18.08 -11.57
N ALA A 401 11.22 -18.23 -12.61
CA ALA A 401 11.32 -19.32 -13.58
C ALA A 401 12.26 -19.00 -14.76
N GLY A 402 12.87 -17.81 -14.78
CA GLY A 402 13.74 -17.33 -15.85
C GLY A 402 13.05 -16.33 -16.78
N VAL A 403 13.66 -16.11 -17.95
CA VAL A 403 13.12 -15.18 -18.96
C VAL A 403 12.17 -15.90 -19.90
N ARG A 404 11.00 -15.32 -20.11
CA ARG A 404 9.99 -15.84 -21.01
C ARG A 404 9.33 -14.74 -21.83
N ALA A 405 8.82 -15.14 -22.99
CA ALA A 405 7.80 -14.38 -23.69
C ALA A 405 6.42 -14.71 -23.14
N ALA A 406 5.58 -13.69 -23.00
CA ALA A 406 4.19 -13.81 -22.58
C ALA A 406 3.30 -12.86 -23.41
N PRO A 407 2.02 -13.20 -23.63
CA PRO A 407 1.06 -12.26 -24.19
C PRO A 407 0.96 -10.98 -23.36
N LEU A 408 0.72 -9.84 -24.01
CA LEU A 408 0.50 -8.55 -23.34
C LEU A 408 -0.63 -8.65 -22.31
N ALA A 409 -1.70 -9.39 -22.62
CA ALA A 409 -2.79 -9.63 -21.68
C ALA A 409 -2.33 -10.31 -20.38
N ARG A 410 -1.37 -11.25 -20.47
CA ARG A 410 -0.82 -11.92 -19.29
C ARG A 410 0.09 -11.01 -18.48
N PHE A 411 0.94 -10.22 -19.15
CA PHE A 411 1.77 -9.23 -18.45
C PHE A 411 0.90 -8.14 -17.81
N GLY A 412 -0.13 -7.71 -18.54
CA GLY A 412 -1.07 -6.65 -18.20
C GLY A 412 -2.13 -7.01 -17.18
N ALA A 413 -2.16 -8.27 -16.70
CA ALA A 413 -2.96 -8.69 -15.56
C ALA A 413 -2.36 -8.13 -14.25
N ALA A 414 -2.34 -6.80 -14.16
CA ALA A 414 -1.74 -6.01 -13.11
C ALA A 414 -2.73 -4.94 -12.64
N THR A 415 -2.52 -4.38 -11.46
CA THR A 415 -3.36 -3.29 -10.94
C THR A 415 -3.09 -1.96 -11.62
N ALA A 416 -1.84 -1.70 -11.98
CA ALA A 416 -1.44 -0.57 -12.80
C ALA A 416 -0.45 -1.01 -13.87
N LEU A 417 -0.45 -0.28 -14.99
CA LEU A 417 0.51 -0.42 -16.07
C LEU A 417 1.04 0.93 -16.49
N ALA A 418 2.28 0.99 -16.94
CA ALA A 418 2.82 2.15 -17.62
C ALA A 418 3.78 1.69 -18.72
N ALA A 419 3.96 2.51 -19.74
CA ALA A 419 4.87 2.28 -20.84
C ALA A 419 5.84 3.45 -20.97
N LEU A 420 7.12 3.13 -20.97
CA LEU A 420 8.23 4.07 -21.17
C LEU A 420 8.95 3.72 -22.48
N ARG A 421 9.19 4.72 -23.32
CA ARG A 421 9.92 4.56 -24.58
C ARG A 421 11.36 5.03 -24.42
N PRO A 422 12.36 4.15 -24.59
CA PRO A 422 13.76 4.57 -24.58
C PRO A 422 14.08 5.53 -25.74
N ARG A 423 14.81 6.61 -25.44
CA ARG A 423 15.34 7.58 -26.42
C ARG A 423 16.66 7.10 -27.03
N VAL A 424 16.63 5.94 -27.66
CA VAL A 424 17.76 5.36 -28.38
C VAL A 424 17.43 5.22 -29.86
N ALA A 425 18.45 5.06 -30.71
CA ALA A 425 18.24 4.89 -32.14
C ALA A 425 17.46 3.60 -32.44
N GLU A 426 16.69 3.59 -33.53
CA GLU A 426 15.90 2.40 -33.91
C GLU A 426 16.77 1.15 -34.11
N ALA A 427 18.00 1.30 -34.60
CA ALA A 427 18.97 0.21 -34.70
C ALA A 427 19.33 -0.37 -33.31
N ASP A 428 19.51 0.48 -32.30
CA ASP A 428 19.81 0.05 -30.93
C ASP A 428 18.59 -0.65 -30.30
N LYS A 429 17.36 -0.22 -30.62
CA LYS A 429 16.14 -0.91 -30.21
C LYS A 429 16.02 -2.29 -30.85
N ALA A 430 16.31 -2.41 -32.15
CA ALA A 430 16.29 -3.69 -32.83
C ALA A 430 17.28 -4.68 -32.21
N GLU A 431 18.51 -4.24 -31.93
CA GLU A 431 19.51 -5.08 -31.24
C GLU A 431 19.09 -5.40 -29.80
N ALA A 432 18.50 -4.46 -29.07
CA ALA A 432 17.95 -4.70 -27.74
C ALA A 432 16.87 -5.79 -27.76
N LEU A 433 15.98 -5.79 -28.75
CA LEU A 433 14.97 -6.83 -28.93
C LEU A 433 15.59 -8.20 -29.22
N LEU A 434 16.66 -8.26 -30.03
CA LEU A 434 17.40 -9.50 -30.28
C LEU A 434 18.11 -10.02 -29.03
N ARG A 435 18.72 -9.14 -28.24
CA ARG A 435 19.29 -9.49 -26.93
C ARG A 435 18.21 -10.07 -26.01
N ALA A 436 17.04 -9.42 -25.91
CA ALA A 436 15.93 -9.90 -25.11
C ALA A 436 15.46 -11.29 -25.55
N ALA A 437 15.35 -11.53 -26.87
CA ALA A 437 14.95 -12.83 -27.40
C ALA A 437 15.96 -13.94 -27.08
N ARG A 438 17.27 -13.67 -27.22
CA ARG A 438 18.33 -14.65 -26.89
C ARG A 438 18.35 -15.06 -25.40
N LEU A 439 17.79 -14.24 -24.52
CA LEU A 439 17.68 -14.54 -23.10
C LEU A 439 16.51 -15.48 -22.77
N ILE A 440 15.52 -15.62 -23.66
CA ILE A 440 14.33 -16.47 -23.43
C ILE A 440 14.76 -17.93 -23.20
N GLY A 441 14.21 -18.55 -22.15
CA GLY A 441 14.57 -19.90 -21.72
C GLY A 441 15.87 -19.97 -20.92
N GLY A 442 16.60 -18.87 -20.80
CA GLY A 442 17.77 -18.75 -19.94
C GLY A 442 17.40 -18.67 -18.46
N ALA A 443 18.22 -19.32 -17.62
CA ALA A 443 18.19 -19.19 -16.18
C ALA A 443 18.90 -17.90 -15.75
N LEU A 444 18.36 -16.74 -16.16
CA LEU A 444 18.70 -15.51 -15.46
C LEU A 444 18.29 -15.68 -14.00
N ARG A 445 19.29 -15.67 -13.13
CA ARG A 445 19.09 -15.87 -11.67
C ARG A 445 18.58 -14.60 -10.99
N GLY A 446 18.45 -13.48 -11.71
CA GLY A 446 17.98 -12.20 -11.20
C GLY A 446 16.55 -11.84 -11.56
N ASP A 447 16.16 -10.70 -10.99
CA ASP A 447 14.86 -10.06 -11.18
C ASP A 447 14.73 -9.35 -12.55
N GLU A 448 13.58 -8.74 -12.80
CA GLU A 448 13.31 -7.98 -14.03
C GLU A 448 14.29 -6.83 -14.26
N GLY A 449 15.00 -6.35 -13.23
CA GLY A 449 16.07 -5.38 -13.36
C GLY A 449 17.27 -5.93 -14.14
N GLU A 450 17.68 -7.17 -13.88
CA GLU A 450 18.79 -7.81 -14.62
C GLU A 450 18.45 -7.97 -16.11
N LEU A 451 17.20 -8.32 -16.42
CA LEU A 451 16.72 -8.38 -17.81
C LEU A 451 16.84 -7.00 -18.48
N LEU A 452 16.35 -5.95 -17.82
CA LEU A 452 16.41 -4.59 -18.36
C LEU A 452 17.85 -4.11 -18.56
N GLU A 453 18.74 -4.36 -17.60
CA GLU A 453 20.14 -3.96 -17.69
C GLU A 453 20.87 -4.65 -18.86
N ARG A 454 20.61 -5.96 -19.06
CA ARG A 454 21.20 -6.71 -20.19
C ARG A 454 20.66 -6.30 -21.55
N VAL A 455 19.43 -5.81 -21.61
CA VAL A 455 18.80 -5.40 -22.86
C VAL A 455 19.13 -3.93 -23.19
N TYR A 456 19.02 -3.06 -22.20
CA TYR A 456 19.33 -1.64 -22.24
C TYR A 456 20.34 -1.31 -21.14
N ALA A 457 21.63 -1.24 -21.50
CA ALA A 457 22.71 -1.02 -20.56
C ALA A 457 22.44 0.17 -19.60
N GLY A 458 22.63 -0.07 -18.30
CA GLY A 458 22.41 0.94 -17.26
C GLY A 458 20.94 1.25 -16.96
N THR A 459 20.00 0.41 -17.38
CA THR A 459 18.59 0.49 -16.98
C THR A 459 18.40 -0.24 -15.65
N PRO A 460 17.98 0.47 -14.59
CA PRO A 460 17.86 -0.12 -13.26
C PRO A 460 16.55 -0.91 -13.10
N ALA A 461 16.34 -1.48 -11.91
CA ALA A 461 15.10 -2.16 -11.52
C ALA A 461 13.84 -1.29 -11.74
N PRO A 462 12.64 -1.88 -11.84
CA PRO A 462 11.41 -1.19 -12.26
C PRO A 462 11.10 0.10 -11.47
N GLY A 463 11.16 0.05 -10.13
CA GLY A 463 10.94 1.21 -9.28
C GLY A 463 12.01 2.30 -9.43
N ALA A 464 13.28 1.90 -9.55
CA ALA A 464 14.38 2.82 -9.80
C ALA A 464 14.31 3.45 -11.21
N LEU A 465 13.79 2.71 -12.20
CA LEU A 465 13.56 3.23 -13.55
C LEU A 465 12.50 4.34 -13.54
N ALA A 466 11.37 4.11 -12.87
CA ALA A 466 10.33 5.13 -12.70
C ALA A 466 10.83 6.36 -11.93
N LYS A 467 11.68 6.16 -10.91
CA LYS A 467 12.33 7.24 -10.16
C LYS A 467 13.27 8.06 -11.06
N ARG A 468 14.14 7.38 -11.83
CA ARG A 468 15.05 8.03 -12.78
C ARG A 468 14.30 8.82 -13.86
N PHE A 469 13.16 8.30 -14.33
CA PHE A 469 12.28 9.04 -15.23
C PHE A 469 11.80 10.34 -14.57
N ASP A 470 11.27 10.28 -13.34
CA ASP A 470 10.77 11.47 -12.62
C ASP A 470 11.87 12.52 -12.39
N GLU A 471 13.06 12.08 -11.99
CA GLU A 471 14.23 12.95 -11.74
C GLU A 471 14.74 13.65 -13.00
N SER A 472 14.67 12.97 -14.16
CA SER A 472 15.19 13.51 -15.43
C SER A 472 14.11 14.14 -16.32
N PHE A 473 12.83 14.09 -15.92
CA PHE A 473 11.72 14.54 -16.75
C PHE A 473 11.85 16.02 -17.16
N GLY A 474 11.83 16.29 -18.46
CA GLY A 474 11.96 17.64 -19.02
C GLY A 474 13.41 18.16 -19.07
N THR A 475 14.40 17.35 -18.71
CA THR A 475 15.82 17.70 -18.80
C THR A 475 16.47 17.12 -20.07
N PRO A 476 17.61 17.67 -20.53
CA PRO A 476 18.40 17.05 -21.60
C PRO A 476 18.88 15.63 -21.28
N ALA A 477 18.96 15.27 -19.98
CA ALA A 477 19.37 13.94 -19.51
C ALA A 477 18.23 12.91 -19.52
N GLN A 478 17.02 13.30 -19.94
CA GLN A 478 15.87 12.39 -20.02
C GLN A 478 16.13 11.25 -21.01
N ALA A 479 16.19 10.02 -20.48
CA ALA A 479 16.45 8.81 -21.27
C ALA A 479 15.19 8.11 -21.78
N PHE A 480 14.01 8.44 -21.24
CA PHE A 480 12.75 7.76 -21.55
C PHE A 480 11.62 8.76 -21.74
N ASP A 481 10.71 8.47 -22.67
CA ASP A 481 9.44 9.17 -22.84
C ASP A 481 8.30 8.38 -22.21
N PHE A 482 7.39 9.05 -21.52
CA PHE A 482 6.14 8.42 -21.07
C PHE A 482 5.20 8.25 -22.26
N VAL A 483 4.81 7.03 -22.56
CA VAL A 483 3.94 6.70 -23.71
C VAL A 483 2.47 6.72 -23.27
N ALA A 484 2.15 5.90 -22.29
CA ALA A 484 0.79 5.73 -21.76
C ALA A 484 0.86 4.98 -20.42
N GLY A 485 -0.23 5.01 -19.66
CA GLY A 485 -0.39 4.16 -18.49
C GLY A 485 -1.85 3.93 -18.14
N LEU A 486 -2.09 2.94 -17.28
CA LEU A 486 -3.37 2.56 -16.74
C LEU A 486 -3.29 2.56 -15.21
N ARG A 487 -4.15 3.33 -14.54
CA ARG A 487 -4.20 3.45 -13.08
C ARG A 487 -4.96 2.28 -12.40
N PRO A 488 -4.76 2.07 -11.09
CA PRO A 488 -5.58 1.12 -10.32
C PRO A 488 -7.08 1.45 -10.28
N GLY A 489 -7.93 0.42 -10.23
CA GLY A 489 -9.25 0.52 -9.59
C GLY A 489 -10.38 1.28 -10.31
N ALA A 490 -10.24 1.73 -11.56
CA ALA A 490 -11.36 2.39 -12.26
C ALA A 490 -12.31 1.34 -12.85
N GLU A 491 -13.17 0.74 -12.00
CA GLU A 491 -14.22 -0.17 -12.46
C GLU A 491 -15.20 0.51 -13.44
N HIS A 492 -15.33 1.84 -13.37
CA HIS A 492 -16.31 2.64 -14.15
C HIS A 492 -15.79 4.03 -14.59
N GLY A 493 -14.54 4.15 -15.04
CA GLY A 493 -14.01 5.43 -15.53
C GLY A 493 -12.75 5.29 -16.35
N ASP A 494 -12.30 6.39 -16.95
CA ASP A 494 -11.05 6.42 -17.70
C ASP A 494 -9.88 5.99 -16.80
N ARG A 495 -9.19 4.91 -17.19
CA ARG A 495 -8.01 4.40 -16.51
C ARG A 495 -6.72 5.05 -16.98
N ARG A 496 -6.76 5.90 -18.00
CA ARG A 496 -5.54 6.52 -18.53
C ARG A 496 -4.82 7.30 -17.44
N MET A 497 -3.55 6.96 -17.29
CA MET A 497 -2.62 7.60 -16.39
C MET A 497 -1.91 8.72 -17.15
N SER A 498 -1.99 9.93 -16.61
CA SER A 498 -1.21 11.08 -17.05
C SER A 498 0.26 10.95 -16.66
N VAL A 499 1.13 11.71 -17.32
CA VAL A 499 2.55 11.77 -16.95
C VAL A 499 2.75 12.29 -15.51
N SER A 500 1.91 13.23 -15.05
CA SER A 500 1.94 13.73 -13.68
C SER A 500 1.60 12.66 -12.65
N GLU A 501 0.60 11.82 -12.92
CA GLU A 501 0.23 10.71 -12.04
C GLU A 501 1.32 9.63 -12.03
N PHE A 502 1.91 9.31 -13.19
CA PHE A 502 3.05 8.39 -13.27
C PHE A 502 4.23 8.87 -12.40
N ARG A 503 4.56 10.15 -12.48
CA ARG A 503 5.59 10.81 -11.66
C ARG A 503 5.22 10.91 -10.17
N ALA A 504 3.93 10.95 -9.84
CA ALA A 504 3.51 10.86 -8.44
C ALA A 504 3.72 9.43 -7.93
N ALA A 505 3.32 8.43 -8.73
CA ALA A 505 3.45 7.02 -8.39
C ALA A 505 4.91 6.58 -8.19
N SER A 506 5.87 7.12 -8.96
CA SER A 506 7.30 6.81 -8.78
C SER A 506 7.88 7.24 -7.41
N ARG A 507 7.25 8.22 -6.76
CA ARG A 507 7.63 8.72 -5.43
C ARG A 507 6.89 8.02 -4.30
N ARG A 508 5.85 7.25 -4.62
CA ARG A 508 5.07 6.52 -3.62
C ARG A 508 5.92 5.37 -3.05
N PRO A 509 5.85 5.13 -1.73
CA PRO A 509 6.37 3.88 -1.19
C PRO A 509 5.62 2.72 -1.85
N LYS A 510 6.26 1.56 -1.88
CA LYS A 510 5.66 0.34 -2.44
C LYS A 510 4.28 0.04 -1.84
N TRP A 511 4.16 0.31 -0.53
CA TRP A 511 2.95 0.20 0.26
C TRP A 511 2.32 1.58 0.47
N ASP A 512 1.83 2.16 -0.62
CA ASP A 512 0.92 3.30 -0.52
C ASP A 512 -0.52 2.78 -0.61
N PHE A 513 -1.20 2.79 0.54
CA PHE A 513 -2.57 2.30 0.70
C PHE A 513 -3.62 3.39 0.45
N VAL A 514 -3.20 4.59 0.04
CA VAL A 514 -4.07 5.73 -0.24
C VAL A 514 -4.47 5.75 -1.72
N ASP A 515 -5.47 4.96 -2.13
CA ASP A 515 -6.09 5.09 -3.47
C ASP A 515 -7.63 5.07 -3.39
N SER A 516 -8.21 5.84 -2.47
CA SER A 516 -9.66 6.13 -2.46
C SER A 516 -10.04 7.58 -2.80
N GLU A 517 -9.06 8.48 -2.96
CA GLU A 517 -9.32 9.91 -3.17
C GLU A 517 -9.65 10.31 -4.63
N GLU A 518 -9.31 9.50 -5.63
CA GLU A 518 -9.31 9.94 -7.05
C GLU A 518 -10.68 9.85 -7.78
N LYS A 519 -11.79 9.98 -7.03
CA LYS A 519 -13.18 10.03 -7.57
C LYS A 519 -13.93 11.34 -7.32
N LYS A 520 -13.27 12.43 -6.89
CA LYS A 520 -13.93 13.73 -6.65
C LYS A 520 -13.26 14.95 -7.31
N ARG A 521 -12.75 14.81 -8.52
CA ARG A 521 -12.63 15.95 -9.45
C ARG A 521 -13.36 15.64 -10.75
#